data_AF-A0A2G5LG53-F1
#
_entry.id   AF-A0A2G5LG53-F1
#
_cell.length_a   1.000
_cell.length_b   1.000
_cell.length_c   1.000
_cell.angle_alpha   90.00
_cell.angle_beta   90.00
_cell.angle_gamma   90.00
#
_symmetry.space_group_name_H-M   'P 1'
#
loop_
_entity.id
_entity.type
_entity.pdbx_description
1 polymer ?
#
loop_
_entity_poly.entity_id
_entity_poly.type
_entity_poly.pdbx_seq_one_letter_code
_entity_poly.pdbx_strand_id
1 'polypeptide(L)'
;MQAKVFKPISHITLLRNDKYRQILEQHLGQNVESCVPVSISSSDFEALKIRNASLAGHIEQLKLTIRNLDSGDSVSSLDGEKLLKDNACLSDDLKFVIGMLDDVLSGAGGMFVTKMPGEEDKDFTVAGLHGPMELIATYDDLLRLEGLRQKLEI
;
A
#
# COMPACT_ATOMS: atom_id res chain seq x y z
N MET A 1 23.72 38.49 56.99
CA MET A 1 24.20 37.28 57.69
C MET A 1 25.11 36.52 56.73
N GLN A 2 26.39 36.33 57.07
CA GLN A 2 27.35 35.65 56.18
C GLN A 2 27.08 34.15 56.15
N ALA A 3 26.90 33.58 54.95
CA ALA A 3 26.77 32.13 54.77
C ALA A 3 28.13 31.47 55.07
N LYS A 4 28.19 30.62 56.09
CA LYS A 4 29.38 29.82 56.40
C LYS A 4 29.57 28.75 55.31
N VAL A 5 30.74 28.77 54.67
CA VAL A 5 31.14 27.75 53.69
C VAL A 5 31.55 26.49 54.47
N PHE A 6 30.81 25.40 54.29
CA PHE A 6 31.11 24.12 54.93
C PHE A 6 32.09 23.30 54.08
N LYS A 7 33.04 22.61 54.74
CA LYS A 7 33.95 21.67 54.06
C LYS A 7 33.14 20.48 53.51
N PRO A 8 33.48 19.94 52.33
CA PRO A 8 32.82 18.75 51.79
C PRO A 8 33.09 17.54 52.69
N ILE A 9 32.03 16.88 53.13
CA ILE A 9 32.07 15.72 54.01
C ILE A 9 31.58 14.49 53.24
N SER A 10 32.21 13.33 53.47
CA SER A 10 31.79 12.06 52.90
C SER A 10 30.36 11.68 53.31
N HIS A 11 29.59 11.12 52.37
CA HIS A 11 28.22 10.65 52.60
C HIS A 11 28.10 9.68 53.78
N ILE A 12 29.09 8.81 53.97
CA ILE A 12 29.14 7.85 55.08
C ILE A 12 29.26 8.56 56.43
N THR A 13 30.06 9.65 56.47
CA THR A 13 30.27 10.44 57.69
C THR A 13 29.02 11.22 58.08
N LEU A 14 28.22 11.67 57.11
CA LEU A 14 26.93 12.32 57.34
C LEU A 14 25.90 11.36 57.93
N LEU A 15 25.85 10.11 57.45
CA LEU A 15 24.87 9.11 57.89
C LEU A 15 25.19 8.45 59.23
N ARG A 16 26.46 8.47 59.66
CA ARG A 16 26.88 7.92 60.96
C ARG A 16 26.70 8.88 62.14
N ASN A 17 26.50 10.17 61.89
CA ASN A 17 26.31 11.16 62.94
C ASN A 17 24.82 11.45 63.10
N ASP A 18 24.26 11.07 64.25
CA ASP A 18 22.83 11.16 64.53
C ASP A 18 22.27 12.59 64.39
N LYS A 19 23.07 13.62 64.70
CA LYS A 19 22.64 15.02 64.58
C LYS A 19 22.52 15.46 63.12
N TYR A 20 23.48 15.07 62.28
CA TYR A 20 23.41 15.37 60.84
C TYR A 20 22.33 14.55 60.16
N ARG A 21 22.14 13.30 60.59
CA ARG A 21 21.06 12.44 60.12
C ARG A 21 19.68 13.03 60.43
N GLN A 22 19.44 13.56 61.63
CA GLN A 22 18.19 14.24 61.95
C GLN A 22 17.94 15.48 61.09
N ILE A 23 18.98 16.28 60.82
CA ILE A 23 18.86 17.45 59.93
C ILE A 23 18.54 17.02 58.50
N LEU A 24 19.19 15.95 58.02
CA LEU A 24 18.91 15.37 56.71
C LEU A 24 17.50 14.79 56.62
N GLU A 25 17.02 14.09 57.65
CA GLU A 25 15.65 13.55 57.72
C GLU A 25 14.60 14.67 57.80
N GLN A 26 14.89 15.75 58.53
CA GLN A 26 14.02 16.91 58.64
C GLN A 26 13.91 17.69 57.31
N HIS A 27 15.02 17.80 56.56
CA HIS A 27 15.03 18.45 55.24
C HIS A 27 14.58 17.53 54.10
N LEU A 28 14.88 16.24 54.12
CA LEU A 28 14.31 15.27 53.18
C LEU A 28 12.80 15.17 53.40
N GLY A 29 12.34 15.12 54.65
CA GLY A 29 10.91 15.06 55.00
C GLY A 29 10.11 16.29 54.54
N GLN A 30 10.77 17.45 54.34
CA GLN A 30 10.16 18.66 53.79
C GLN A 30 10.13 18.73 52.25
N ASN A 31 10.97 17.95 51.56
CA ASN A 31 11.06 17.93 50.09
C ASN A 31 10.59 16.62 49.46
N VAL A 32 9.99 15.71 50.24
CA VAL A 32 9.09 14.73 49.65
C VAL A 32 7.77 15.44 49.34
N GLU A 33 7.80 16.37 48.38
CA GLU A 33 6.68 16.42 47.45
C GLU A 33 6.58 15.00 46.94
N SER A 34 5.55 14.30 47.44
CA SER A 34 5.07 13.01 47.02
C SER A 34 5.73 12.63 45.69
N CYS A 35 6.61 11.62 45.69
CA CYS A 35 6.88 10.91 44.45
C CYS A 35 5.50 10.48 43.99
N VAL A 36 4.89 11.29 43.11
CA VAL A 36 3.52 11.10 42.66
C VAL A 36 3.57 9.69 42.11
N PRO A 37 2.85 8.72 42.71
CA PRO A 37 2.77 7.44 42.08
C PRO A 37 2.09 7.79 40.77
N VAL A 38 2.83 7.73 39.67
CA VAL A 38 2.22 7.77 38.35
C VAL A 38 1.45 6.47 38.32
N SER A 39 0.23 6.50 38.85
CA SER A 39 -0.71 5.39 38.84
C SER A 39 -1.20 5.32 37.40
N ILE A 40 -0.32 4.80 36.53
CA ILE A 40 -0.65 4.47 35.15
C ILE A 40 -1.74 3.43 35.28
N SER A 41 -2.94 3.73 34.76
CA SER A 41 -4.02 2.76 34.79
C SER A 41 -3.56 1.51 34.02
N SER A 42 -4.03 0.32 34.43
CA SER A 42 -3.69 -0.92 33.71
C SER A 42 -4.01 -0.81 32.21
N SER A 43 -5.06 -0.06 31.88
CA SER A 43 -5.46 0.26 30.51
C SER A 43 -4.40 1.09 29.77
N ASP A 44 -3.85 2.14 30.40
CA ASP A 44 -2.81 2.98 29.78
C ASP A 44 -1.51 2.21 29.57
N PHE A 45 -1.18 1.31 30.51
CA PHE A 45 -0.01 0.44 30.38
C PHE A 45 -0.14 -0.55 29.20
N GLU A 46 -1.32 -1.17 29.03
CA GLU A 46 -1.60 -2.04 27.89
C GLU A 46 -1.60 -1.27 26.56
N ALA A 47 -2.20 -0.07 26.54
CA ALA A 47 -2.18 0.80 25.36
C ALA A 47 -0.75 1.18 24.96
N LEU A 48 0.13 1.50 25.93
CA LEU A 48 1.54 1.78 25.69
C LEU A 48 2.28 0.55 25.15
N LYS A 49 1.97 -0.65 25.66
CA LYS A 49 2.59 -1.89 25.20
C LYS A 49 2.24 -2.19 23.74
N ILE A 50 0.98 -2.04 23.37
CA ILE A 50 0.52 -2.19 21.98
C ILE A 50 1.20 -1.16 21.08
N ARG A 51 1.26 0.10 21.51
CA ARG A 51 1.90 1.17 20.75
C ARG A 51 3.40 0.91 20.56
N ASN A 52 4.11 0.45 21.59
CA ASN A 52 5.52 0.08 21.47
C ASN A 52 5.73 -1.10 20.51
N ALA A 53 4.88 -2.12 20.57
CA ALA A 53 4.95 -3.25 19.64
C ALA A 53 4.70 -2.81 18.19
N SER A 54 3.71 -1.95 17.97
CA SER A 54 3.41 -1.37 16.65
C SER A 54 4.58 -0.54 16.12
N LEU A 55 5.16 0.33 16.95
CA LEU A 55 6.33 1.13 16.57
C LEU A 55 7.54 0.24 16.26
N ALA A 56 7.78 -0.83 17.03
CA ALA A 56 8.84 -1.79 16.75
C ALA A 56 8.63 -2.47 15.38
N GLY A 57 7.41 -2.88 15.06
CA GLY A 57 7.06 -3.44 13.76
C GLY A 57 7.27 -2.45 12.61
N HIS A 58 6.86 -1.19 12.77
CA HIS A 58 7.09 -0.15 11.76
C HIS A 58 8.58 0.14 11.54
N ILE A 59 9.39 0.13 12.61
CA ILE A 59 10.85 0.30 12.50
C ILE A 59 11.46 -0.86 11.71
N GLU A 60 11.03 -2.10 11.96
CA GLU A 60 11.53 -3.26 11.24
C GLU A 60 11.15 -3.22 9.75
N GLN A 61 9.91 -2.85 9.44
CA GLN A 61 9.45 -2.63 8.07
C GLN A 61 10.28 -1.56 7.36
N LEU A 62 10.48 -0.40 8.00
CA LEU A 62 11.27 0.69 7.41
C LEU A 62 12.73 0.29 7.18
N LYS A 63 13.34 -0.45 8.12
CA LYS A 63 14.70 -0.99 7.94
C LYS A 63 14.78 -1.94 6.75
N LEU A 64 13.76 -2.77 6.56
CA LEU A 64 13.67 -3.69 5.44
C LEU A 64 13.49 -2.92 4.12
N THR A 65 12.62 -1.91 4.08
CA THR A 65 12.47 -1.02 2.93
C THR A 65 13.77 -0.30 2.58
N ILE A 66 14.47 0.26 3.57
CA ILE A 66 15.76 0.93 3.36
C ILE A 66 16.79 -0.06 2.82
N ARG A 67 16.89 -1.26 3.42
CA ARG A 67 17.81 -2.29 2.93
C ARG A 67 17.53 -2.66 1.47
N ASN A 68 16.26 -2.81 1.09
CA ASN A 68 15.86 -3.12 -0.28
C ASN A 68 16.24 -1.99 -1.26
N LEU A 69 16.03 -0.74 -0.85
CA LEU A 69 16.43 0.44 -1.62
C LEU A 69 17.96 0.53 -1.77
N ASP A 70 18.71 0.33 -0.68
CA ASP A 70 20.18 0.37 -0.64
C ASP A 70 20.81 -0.77 -1.44
N SER A 71 20.17 -1.94 -1.51
CA SER A 71 20.60 -3.07 -2.35
C SER A 71 20.35 -2.85 -3.85
N GLY A 72 19.81 -1.70 -4.25
CA GLY A 72 19.43 -1.42 -5.64
C GLY A 72 18.20 -2.21 -6.09
N ASP A 73 17.50 -2.84 -5.15
CA ASP A 73 16.26 -3.58 -5.40
C ASP A 73 15.10 -2.58 -5.41
N SER A 74 15.19 -1.59 -6.30
CA SER A 74 14.03 -0.79 -6.68
C SER A 74 13.13 -1.66 -7.56
N VAL A 75 12.46 -2.62 -6.93
CA VAL A 75 11.43 -3.47 -7.54
C VAL A 75 10.30 -2.62 -8.17
N SER A 76 10.25 -1.32 -7.89
CA SER A 76 9.24 -0.39 -8.42
C SER A 76 9.61 0.34 -9.71
N SER A 77 10.87 0.34 -10.18
CA SER A 77 11.27 1.10 -11.38
C SER A 77 11.48 0.22 -12.61
N LEU A 78 12.23 -0.88 -12.47
CA LEU A 78 12.59 -1.72 -13.61
C LEU A 78 11.44 -2.62 -14.06
N ASP A 79 10.67 -3.18 -13.11
CA ASP A 79 9.48 -3.98 -13.41
C ASP A 79 8.32 -3.11 -13.89
N GLY A 80 8.17 -1.88 -13.38
CA GLY A 80 7.14 -0.96 -13.85
C GLY A 80 7.36 -0.53 -15.30
N GLU A 81 8.59 -0.17 -15.66
CA GLU A 81 8.94 0.22 -17.03
C GLU A 81 8.86 -0.97 -17.99
N LYS A 82 9.28 -2.17 -17.56
CA LYS A 82 9.14 -3.39 -18.34
C LYS A 82 7.67 -3.77 -18.53
N LEU A 83 6.84 -3.71 -17.50
CA LEU A 83 5.40 -3.97 -17.60
C LEU A 83 4.70 -2.95 -18.49
N LEU A 84 5.07 -1.67 -18.43
CA LEU A 84 4.54 -0.64 -19.33
C LEU A 84 4.93 -0.93 -20.79
N LYS A 85 6.18 -1.34 -21.03
CA LYS A 85 6.67 -1.69 -22.36
C LYS A 85 6.00 -2.95 -22.90
N ASP A 86 5.85 -3.98 -22.07
CA ASP A 86 5.17 -5.23 -22.43
C ASP A 86 3.68 -4.96 -22.71
N ASN A 87 3.03 -4.10 -21.92
CA ASN A 87 1.63 -3.72 -22.14
C ASN A 87 1.44 -2.86 -23.40
N ALA A 88 2.39 -1.97 -23.70
CA ALA A 88 2.38 -1.20 -24.96
C ALA A 88 2.56 -2.13 -26.18
N CYS A 89 3.49 -3.08 -26.11
CA CYS A 89 3.68 -4.09 -27.15
C CYS A 89 2.40 -4.92 -27.35
N LEU A 90 1.77 -5.37 -26.26
CA LEU A 90 0.54 -6.15 -26.32
C LEU A 90 -0.63 -5.35 -26.92
N SER A 91 -0.73 -4.06 -26.60
CA SER A 91 -1.70 -3.14 -27.21
C SER A 91 -1.49 -3.01 -28.72
N ASP A 92 -0.24 -2.85 -29.16
CA ASP A 92 0.09 -2.75 -30.60
C ASP A 92 -0.19 -4.07 -31.33
N ASP A 93 0.12 -5.22 -30.73
CA ASP A 93 -0.21 -6.54 -31.27
C ASP A 93 -1.74 -6.74 -31.39
N LEU A 94 -2.51 -6.28 -30.40
CA LEU A 94 -3.98 -6.33 -30.46
C LEU A 94 -4.52 -5.44 -31.58
N LYS A 95 -3.98 -4.24 -31.77
CA LYS A 95 -4.35 -3.37 -32.90
C LYS A 95 -4.06 -4.04 -34.23
N PHE A 96 -2.91 -4.69 -34.35
CA PHE A 96 -2.54 -5.44 -35.55
C PHE A 96 -3.53 -6.59 -35.84
N VAL A 97 -3.88 -7.39 -34.84
CA VAL A 97 -4.84 -8.50 -35.02
C VAL A 97 -6.22 -7.99 -35.40
N ILE A 98 -6.70 -6.94 -34.75
CA ILE A 98 -8.01 -6.34 -35.07
C ILE A 98 -8.01 -5.78 -36.49
N GLY A 99 -6.96 -5.05 -36.89
CA GLY A 99 -6.83 -4.53 -38.25
C GLY A 99 -6.77 -5.64 -39.30
N MET A 100 -6.04 -6.73 -39.03
CA MET A 100 -6.00 -7.89 -39.92
C MET A 100 -7.39 -8.54 -40.07
N LEU A 101 -8.17 -8.62 -38.99
CA LEU A 101 -9.54 -9.11 -39.06
C LEU A 101 -10.43 -8.21 -39.91
N ASP A 102 -10.27 -6.89 -39.82
CA ASP A 102 -11.03 -5.94 -40.65
C ASP A 102 -10.67 -6.05 -42.13
N ASP A 103 -9.39 -6.21 -42.45
CA ASP A 103 -8.92 -6.42 -43.81
C ASP A 103 -9.46 -7.74 -44.39
N VAL A 104 -9.54 -8.79 -43.59
CA VAL A 104 -10.15 -10.06 -43.99
C VAL A 104 -11.66 -9.92 -44.18
N LEU A 105 -12.36 -9.27 -43.26
CA LEU A 105 -13.81 -9.06 -43.34
C LEU A 105 -14.19 -8.21 -44.55
N SER A 106 -13.42 -7.14 -44.82
CA SER A 106 -13.63 -6.26 -45.98
C SER A 106 -13.23 -6.95 -47.30
N GLY A 107 -12.14 -7.72 -47.30
CA GLY A 107 -11.66 -8.47 -48.46
C GLY A 107 -12.53 -9.68 -48.84
N ALA A 108 -13.32 -10.22 -47.91
CA ALA A 108 -14.17 -11.39 -48.12
C ALA A 108 -15.46 -11.10 -48.91
N GLY A 109 -15.63 -9.90 -49.46
CA GLY A 109 -16.61 -9.62 -50.53
C GLY A 109 -18.07 -9.90 -50.16
N GLY A 110 -18.47 -9.66 -48.91
CA GLY A 110 -19.84 -9.86 -48.44
C GLY A 110 -20.19 -11.30 -48.01
N MET A 111 -19.20 -12.19 -47.88
CA MET A 111 -19.41 -13.52 -47.29
C MET A 111 -19.79 -13.48 -45.81
N PHE A 112 -19.54 -12.35 -45.14
CA PHE A 112 -19.91 -12.12 -43.75
C PHE A 112 -21.01 -11.08 -43.67
N VAL A 113 -22.04 -11.36 -42.87
CA VAL A 113 -23.20 -10.48 -42.68
C VAL A 113 -23.41 -10.24 -41.20
N THR A 114 -23.45 -8.97 -40.80
CA THR A 114 -23.80 -8.58 -39.44
C THR A 114 -25.30 -8.33 -39.35
N LYS A 115 -25.98 -9.00 -38.42
CA LYS A 115 -27.39 -8.82 -38.11
C LYS A 115 -27.56 -8.13 -36.77
N MET A 116 -28.25 -6.99 -36.76
CA MET A 116 -28.51 -6.25 -35.53
C MET A 116 -29.68 -6.88 -34.74
N PRO A 117 -29.76 -6.65 -33.42
CA PRO A 117 -30.92 -7.06 -32.64
C PRO A 117 -32.22 -6.48 -33.24
N GLY A 118 -33.17 -7.34 -33.57
CA GLY A 118 -34.42 -6.96 -34.22
C GLY A 118 -34.42 -7.03 -35.76
N GLU A 119 -33.27 -7.32 -36.39
CA GLU A 119 -33.15 -7.61 -37.84
C GLU A 119 -33.01 -9.11 -38.13
N GLU A 120 -33.39 -9.93 -37.16
CA GLU A 120 -33.38 -11.39 -37.22
C GLU A 120 -34.46 -11.88 -38.18
N ASP A 121 -34.08 -12.79 -39.08
CA ASP A 121 -34.95 -13.36 -40.10
C ASP A 121 -34.99 -14.89 -39.98
N LYS A 122 -35.79 -15.56 -40.82
CA LYS A 122 -35.84 -17.03 -40.87
C LYS A 122 -34.48 -17.68 -41.18
N ASP A 123 -33.64 -16.96 -41.92
CA ASP A 123 -32.31 -17.44 -42.32
C ASP A 123 -31.24 -17.08 -41.28
N PHE A 124 -31.50 -16.09 -40.40
CA PHE A 124 -30.57 -15.62 -39.37
C PHE A 124 -31.31 -15.42 -38.05
N THR A 125 -31.40 -16.49 -37.25
CA THR A 125 -32.23 -16.54 -36.04
C THR A 125 -31.61 -15.86 -34.81
N VAL A 126 -30.36 -15.40 -34.89
CA VAL A 126 -29.61 -14.82 -33.77
C VAL A 126 -28.88 -13.57 -34.25
N ALA A 127 -28.99 -12.45 -33.51
CA ALA A 127 -28.21 -11.25 -33.77
C ALA A 127 -26.69 -11.48 -33.57
N GLY A 128 -25.88 -10.99 -34.52
CA GLY A 128 -24.44 -11.17 -34.51
C GLY A 128 -23.81 -11.21 -35.91
N LEU A 129 -22.54 -11.60 -35.96
CA LEU A 129 -21.79 -11.78 -37.20
C LEU A 129 -21.98 -13.21 -37.71
N HIS A 130 -22.52 -13.34 -38.92
CA HIS A 130 -22.73 -14.62 -39.58
C HIS A 130 -21.75 -14.80 -40.73
N GLY A 131 -21.23 -16.02 -40.85
CA GLY A 131 -20.44 -16.45 -42.01
C GLY A 131 -21.23 -17.34 -42.95
N PRO A 132 -20.54 -17.90 -43.97
CA PRO A 132 -21.18 -18.76 -44.98
C PRO A 132 -21.77 -20.06 -44.42
N MET A 133 -21.29 -20.52 -43.27
CA MET A 133 -21.70 -21.79 -42.67
C MET A 133 -22.58 -21.58 -41.44
N GLU A 134 -22.17 -20.74 -40.50
CA GLU A 134 -22.83 -20.54 -39.20
C GLU A 134 -22.55 -19.15 -38.61
N LEU A 135 -23.17 -18.86 -37.46
CA LEU A 135 -22.86 -17.71 -36.61
C LEU A 135 -21.40 -17.78 -36.13
N ILE A 136 -20.66 -16.70 -36.34
CA ILE A 136 -19.24 -16.57 -35.95
C ILE A 136 -19.10 -15.91 -34.58
N ALA A 137 -19.87 -14.85 -34.34
CA ALA A 137 -19.82 -14.11 -33.09
C ALA A 137 -21.20 -13.54 -32.76
N THR A 138 -21.55 -13.51 -31.48
CA THR A 138 -22.82 -12.92 -31.03
C THR A 138 -22.77 -11.40 -31.10
N TYR A 139 -23.94 -10.75 -31.06
CA TYR A 139 -24.00 -9.29 -30.97
C TYR A 139 -23.28 -8.73 -29.73
N ASP A 140 -23.35 -9.42 -28.60
CA ASP A 140 -22.63 -9.02 -27.38
C ASP A 140 -21.11 -9.09 -27.57
N ASP A 141 -20.61 -10.08 -28.29
CA ASP A 141 -19.18 -10.18 -28.62
C ASP A 141 -18.73 -9.04 -29.55
N LEU A 142 -19.58 -8.63 -30.50
CA LEU A 142 -19.32 -7.47 -31.34
C LEU A 142 -19.30 -6.17 -30.55
N LEU A 143 -20.19 -5.99 -29.58
CA LEU A 143 -20.17 -4.84 -28.66
C LEU A 143 -18.90 -4.83 -27.81
N ARG A 144 -18.43 -5.99 -27.36
CA ARG A 144 -17.16 -6.10 -26.62
C ARG A 144 -15.97 -5.75 -27.51
N LEU A 145 -15.99 -6.19 -28.77
CA LEU A 145 -14.96 -5.84 -29.75
C LEU A 145 -14.95 -4.33 -30.03
N GLU A 146 -16.11 -3.71 -30.20
CA GLU A 146 -16.24 -2.26 -30.36
C GLU A 146 -15.73 -1.50 -29.13
N GLY A 147 -16.02 -2.00 -27.93
CA GLY A 147 -15.46 -1.45 -26.70
C GLY A 147 -13.93 -1.60 -26.61
N LEU A 148 -13.35 -2.64 -27.22
CA LEU A 148 -11.89 -2.79 -27.32
C LEU A 148 -11.29 -1.83 -28.33
N ARG A 149 -11.94 -1.62 -29.48
CA ARG A 149 -11.53 -0.63 -30.49
C ARG A 149 -11.45 0.77 -29.90
N GLN A 150 -12.49 1.18 -29.18
CA GLN A 150 -12.52 2.47 -28.49
C GLN A 150 -11.42 2.62 -27.44
N LYS A 151 -11.11 1.56 -26.68
CA LYS A 151 -10.02 1.57 -25.69
C LYS A 151 -8.63 1.63 -26.33
N LEU A 152 -8.50 1.09 -27.53
CA LEU A 152 -7.26 1.07 -28.30
C LEU A 152 -7.13 2.27 -29.25
N GLU A 153 -8.14 3.14 -29.34
CA GLU A 153 -8.19 4.29 -30.24
C GLU A 153 -8.05 3.89 -31.72
N ILE A 154 -8.68 2.79 -32.14
CA ILE A 154 -8.75 2.29 -33.52
C ILE A 154 -10.19 2.14 -34.00
#